data_AF-A0AB73B5P1-F1
#
_entry.id   AF-A0AB73B5P1-F1
#
_cell.length_a   1.000
_cell.length_b   1.000
_cell.length_c   1.000
_cell.angle_alpha   90.00
_cell.angle_beta   90.00
_cell.angle_gamma   90.00
#
_symmetry.space_group_name_H-M   'P 1'
#
loop_
_entity.id
_entity.type
_entity.pdbx_description
1 polymer ?
#
loop_
_entity_poly.entity_id
_entity_poly.type
_entity_poly.pdbx_seq_one_letter_code
_entity_poly.pdbx_strand_id
1 'polypeptide(L)'
;MLFALKDSMEADSGPRSPLPRTPRHALSLASAGLLAAALTLNACSTGTDEQASPTTQTDENEMHSGHGEGEMKDGEMHAGMNLGDMKHPADGGPVPAGMTEATDPKYPVGNEVTLSTDHMEGMQGAKATIVGAYATYVYAIDYTPTTGGDPVRDHRWVVQEEIADAGSERLADGASVTVNADHVEGMDGGAATVSSSTDETVYVVDYEAGGMKMTNHKWVTESEIQPAA
;
A
#
# COMPACT_ATOMS: atom_id res chain seq x y z
N MET A 1 9.18 -14.18 -77.75
CA MET A 1 10.30 -13.25 -77.46
C MET A 1 10.08 -12.72 -76.05
N LEU A 2 11.01 -12.66 -75.11
CA LEU A 2 12.36 -13.19 -74.89
C LEU A 2 12.69 -12.64 -73.47
N PHE A 3 13.27 -13.45 -72.57
CA PHE A 3 14.25 -13.15 -71.48
C PHE A 3 14.37 -11.69 -70.94
N ALA A 4 14.65 -11.39 -69.67
CA ALA A 4 15.13 -12.14 -68.52
C ALA A 4 15.10 -11.25 -67.26
N LEU A 5 15.18 -11.95 -66.12
CA LEU A 5 15.59 -11.54 -64.78
C LEU A 5 16.75 -10.51 -64.74
N LYS A 6 16.68 -9.57 -63.79
CA LYS A 6 17.86 -8.86 -63.26
C LYS A 6 17.90 -9.08 -61.76
N ASP A 7 18.68 -10.09 -61.38
CA ASP A 7 19.25 -10.29 -60.06
C ASP A 7 20.45 -9.34 -59.91
N SER A 8 20.58 -8.65 -58.78
CA SER A 8 21.86 -8.11 -58.28
C SER A 8 21.72 -7.81 -56.79
N MET A 9 22.04 -8.86 -56.05
CA MET A 9 22.45 -8.87 -54.66
C MET A 9 23.80 -8.15 -54.53
N GLU A 10 23.84 -7.00 -53.87
CA GLU A 10 25.09 -6.42 -53.37
C GLU A 10 25.16 -6.63 -51.86
N ALA A 11 26.13 -7.46 -51.46
CA ALA A 11 26.47 -7.76 -50.09
C ALA A 11 27.39 -6.65 -49.55
N ASP A 12 26.85 -5.80 -48.68
CA ASP A 12 27.66 -4.86 -47.90
C ASP A 12 28.35 -5.59 -46.75
N SER A 13 29.69 -5.62 -46.80
CA SER A 13 30.58 -6.28 -45.85
C SER A 13 31.21 -5.23 -44.94
N GLY A 14 30.45 -4.75 -43.96
CA GLY A 14 30.95 -3.86 -42.90
C GLY A 14 31.77 -4.61 -41.84
N PRO A 15 32.82 -3.99 -41.27
CA PRO A 15 33.71 -4.63 -40.30
C PRO A 15 33.01 -4.92 -38.98
N ARG A 16 33.10 -6.19 -38.55
CA ARG A 16 32.58 -6.69 -37.27
C ARG A 16 33.43 -6.16 -36.11
N SER A 17 32.83 -5.35 -35.25
CA SER A 17 33.41 -4.96 -33.96
C SER A 17 33.63 -6.19 -33.06
N PRO A 18 34.78 -6.34 -32.40
CA PRO A 18 35.02 -7.45 -31.48
C PRO A 18 34.24 -7.26 -30.17
N LEU A 19 33.48 -8.27 -29.79
CA LEU A 19 32.81 -8.37 -28.49
C LEU A 19 33.83 -8.44 -27.34
N PRO A 20 33.56 -7.79 -26.19
CA PRO A 20 34.38 -7.96 -25.00
C PRO A 20 34.25 -9.39 -24.44
N ARG A 21 35.41 -10.00 -24.15
CA ARG A 21 35.56 -11.33 -23.57
C ARG A 21 35.10 -11.31 -22.11
N THR A 22 34.17 -12.19 -21.78
CA THR A 22 33.80 -12.49 -20.39
C THR A 22 34.93 -13.25 -19.69
N PRO A 23 35.32 -12.88 -18.46
CA PRO A 23 36.24 -13.68 -17.67
C PRO A 23 35.54 -14.95 -17.17
N ARG A 24 36.14 -16.10 -17.52
CA ARG A 24 35.81 -17.42 -16.97
C ARG A 24 36.35 -17.46 -15.54
N HIS A 25 35.48 -17.27 -14.54
CA HIS A 25 35.83 -17.60 -13.16
C HIS A 25 35.32 -18.99 -12.80
N ALA A 26 36.23 -19.70 -12.15
CA ALA A 26 36.25 -21.12 -11.94
C ALA A 26 35.05 -21.64 -11.13
N LEU A 27 34.62 -22.82 -11.56
CA LEU A 27 33.82 -23.77 -10.80
C LEU A 27 34.60 -24.16 -9.54
N SER A 28 34.14 -23.73 -8.36
CA SER A 28 34.61 -24.27 -7.07
C SER A 28 33.59 -25.27 -6.52
N LEU A 29 34.09 -26.47 -6.24
CA LEU A 29 33.43 -27.59 -5.60
C LEU A 29 33.15 -27.34 -4.11
N ALA A 30 32.14 -28.06 -3.60
CA ALA A 30 31.90 -28.46 -2.21
C ALA A 30 31.52 -27.31 -1.24
N SER A 31 30.44 -27.42 -0.46
CA SER A 31 30.23 -28.49 0.52
C SER A 31 28.77 -28.51 0.98
N ALA A 32 28.17 -29.68 1.04
CA ALA A 32 26.94 -29.92 1.79
C ALA A 32 27.27 -29.90 3.29
N GLY A 33 26.52 -29.10 4.07
CA GLY A 33 26.57 -29.10 5.52
C GLY A 33 25.16 -29.19 6.08
N LEU A 34 24.66 -30.42 6.26
CA LEU A 34 23.57 -30.67 7.21
C LEU A 34 24.15 -30.54 8.62
N LEU A 35 23.65 -29.58 9.41
CA LEU A 35 23.76 -29.63 10.86
C LEU A 35 22.34 -29.66 11.45
N ALA A 36 21.85 -30.87 11.70
CA ALA A 36 20.74 -31.10 12.60
C ALA A 36 21.29 -31.03 14.03
N ALA A 37 20.78 -30.09 14.83
CA ALA A 37 20.99 -30.06 16.27
C ALA A 37 19.63 -30.16 16.95
N ALA A 38 19.20 -31.39 17.22
CA ALA A 38 18.19 -31.70 18.21
C ALA A 38 18.91 -31.96 19.53
N LEU A 39 18.72 -31.11 20.53
CA LEU A 39 19.10 -31.39 21.92
C LEU A 39 17.88 -31.16 22.83
N THR A 40 17.21 -32.28 23.07
CA THR A 40 16.73 -32.83 24.35
C THR A 40 16.43 -31.89 25.52
N LEU A 41 15.20 -32.05 26.01
CA LEU A 41 14.66 -31.58 27.28
C LEU A 41 15.43 -32.08 28.52
N ASN A 42 15.44 -31.24 29.56
CA ASN A 42 15.63 -31.60 30.96
C ASN A 42 14.54 -30.82 31.74
N ALA A 43 13.50 -31.45 32.31
CA ALA A 43 13.47 -32.11 33.63
C ALA A 43 14.06 -31.21 34.75
N CYS A 44 13.47 -30.97 35.93
CA CYS A 44 12.22 -31.27 36.63
C CYS A 44 12.20 -30.33 37.86
N SER A 45 11.04 -30.03 38.45
CA SER A 45 10.86 -29.81 39.91
C SER A 45 9.38 -29.51 40.19
N THR A 46 8.53 -30.53 40.31
CA THR A 46 7.98 -31.08 41.58
C THR A 46 6.99 -30.18 42.30
N GLY A 47 5.75 -30.66 42.37
CA GLY A 47 4.64 -30.15 43.19
C GLY A 47 3.32 -30.80 42.80
N THR A 48 3.13 -32.05 43.22
CA THR A 48 1.88 -32.83 43.38
C THR A 48 0.77 -31.99 44.06
N ASP A 49 -0.54 -32.14 43.87
CA ASP A 49 -1.40 -33.32 43.74
C ASP A 49 -2.76 -32.98 43.10
N GLU A 50 -3.47 -34.04 42.77
CA GLU A 50 -4.69 -34.23 41.99
C GLU A 50 -5.99 -33.56 42.48
N GLN A 51 -6.79 -33.13 41.49
CA GLN A 51 -8.19 -33.48 41.26
C GLN A 51 -9.21 -33.37 42.42
N ALA A 52 -10.13 -32.41 42.29
CA ALA A 52 -11.58 -32.64 42.44
C ALA A 52 -12.38 -31.40 41.98
N SER A 53 -13.20 -31.55 40.95
CA SER A 53 -14.46 -30.79 40.86
C SER A 53 -15.44 -31.37 41.87
N PRO A 54 -16.32 -30.55 42.44
CA PRO A 54 -17.71 -30.68 42.01
C PRO A 54 -18.44 -29.34 41.83
N THR A 55 -19.59 -29.52 41.21
CA THR A 55 -20.55 -28.58 40.64
C THR A 55 -21.51 -27.94 41.66
N THR A 56 -22.06 -26.78 41.26
CA THR A 56 -23.42 -26.22 41.55
C THR A 56 -23.66 -25.43 42.84
N GLN A 57 -24.09 -24.16 42.66
CA GLN A 57 -25.31 -23.47 43.18
C GLN A 57 -25.15 -21.94 42.91
N THR A 58 -25.92 -21.34 42.01
CA THR A 58 -27.16 -20.54 42.24
C THR A 58 -27.06 -19.54 43.40
N ASP A 59 -27.08 -18.23 43.10
CA ASP A 59 -28.10 -17.31 43.64
C ASP A 59 -28.02 -15.93 42.97
N GLU A 60 -29.21 -15.44 42.65
CA GLU A 60 -29.63 -14.11 42.23
C GLU A 60 -29.39 -13.01 43.30
N ASN A 61 -29.13 -11.75 42.90
CA ASN A 61 -30.09 -10.62 43.01
C ASN A 61 -29.45 -9.20 42.79
N GLU A 62 -30.23 -8.38 42.09
CA GLU A 62 -30.47 -6.92 42.26
C GLU A 62 -29.44 -5.79 42.01
N MET A 63 -29.74 -5.07 40.92
CA MET A 63 -29.86 -3.61 40.70
C MET A 63 -29.39 -2.59 41.77
N HIS A 64 -28.62 -1.59 41.33
CA HIS A 64 -28.83 -0.19 41.77
C HIS A 64 -28.45 0.82 40.67
N SER A 65 -29.40 1.70 40.37
CA SER A 65 -29.34 2.84 39.46
C SER A 65 -28.85 4.08 40.22
N GLY A 66 -27.83 4.77 39.70
CA GLY A 66 -27.36 6.05 40.23
C GLY A 66 -27.36 7.12 39.14
N HIS A 67 -28.47 7.86 39.04
CA HIS A 67 -28.61 9.09 38.26
C HIS A 67 -27.86 10.23 38.97
N GLY A 68 -26.93 10.88 38.27
CA GLY A 68 -26.31 12.13 38.69
C GLY A 68 -26.56 13.19 37.63
N GLU A 69 -27.52 14.07 37.89
CA GLU A 69 -27.82 15.22 37.05
C GLU A 69 -26.76 16.30 37.28
N GLY A 70 -26.05 16.66 36.21
CA GLY A 70 -25.12 17.78 36.15
C GLY A 70 -25.46 18.62 34.92
N GLU A 71 -26.21 19.69 35.14
CA GLU A 71 -26.53 20.72 34.16
C GLU A 71 -25.25 21.50 33.81
N MET A 72 -24.74 21.34 32.59
CA MET A 72 -23.73 22.23 31.99
C MET A 72 -24.16 22.65 30.58
N LYS A 73 -23.91 23.93 30.34
CA LYS A 73 -24.40 24.79 29.26
C LYS A 73 -23.81 24.44 27.89
N ASP A 74 -24.66 24.67 26.88
CA ASP A 74 -24.42 25.03 25.48
C ASP A 74 -23.02 24.80 24.86
N GLY A 75 -23.04 24.03 23.78
CA GLY A 75 -22.18 24.25 22.62
C GLY A 75 -21.06 23.25 22.41
N GLU A 76 -21.40 21.99 22.08
CA GLU A 76 -20.61 21.18 21.15
C GLU A 76 -21.48 20.00 20.67
N MET A 77 -21.85 20.02 19.40
CA MET A 77 -22.77 19.04 18.81
C MET A 77 -21.99 18.02 17.98
N HIS A 78 -21.87 16.80 18.54
CA HIS A 78 -21.78 15.50 17.85
C HIS A 78 -20.46 15.18 17.11
N ALA A 79 -19.89 13.97 17.13
CA ALA A 79 -20.23 12.69 17.72
C ALA A 79 -18.94 11.85 17.78
N GLY A 80 -18.38 11.65 18.98
CA GLY A 80 -17.29 10.70 19.18
C GLY A 80 -17.83 9.28 19.28
N MET A 81 -18.21 8.69 18.15
CA MET A 81 -18.41 7.24 18.09
C MET A 81 -17.06 6.57 17.85
N ASN A 82 -16.70 5.75 18.83
CA ASN A 82 -15.52 4.90 18.89
C ASN A 82 -15.44 3.97 17.64
N LEU A 83 -14.55 4.31 16.72
CA LEU A 83 -14.05 3.48 15.62
C LEU A 83 -12.53 3.66 15.66
N GLY A 84 -11.76 2.57 15.69
CA GLY A 84 -10.33 2.59 16.02
C GLY A 84 -9.55 3.73 15.34
N ASP A 85 -9.07 4.67 16.15
CA ASP A 85 -8.33 5.88 15.78
C ASP A 85 -6.99 5.53 15.10
N MET A 86 -7.03 5.06 13.86
CA MET A 86 -5.88 5.20 12.96
C MET A 86 -5.88 6.65 12.49
N LYS A 87 -5.02 7.47 13.10
CA LYS A 87 -4.87 8.89 12.77
C LYS A 87 -4.34 9.01 11.34
N HIS A 88 -5.21 9.25 10.38
CA HIS A 88 -4.79 9.71 9.06
C HIS A 88 -4.25 11.13 9.20
N PRO A 89 -2.97 11.39 8.85
CA PRO A 89 -2.42 12.72 8.93
C PRO A 89 -3.15 13.65 7.94
N ALA A 90 -3.42 14.88 8.37
CA ALA A 90 -4.08 15.87 7.52
C ALA A 90 -3.21 16.28 6.31
N ASP A 91 -1.89 16.12 6.41
CA ASP A 91 -0.94 16.32 5.31
C ASP A 91 -0.35 14.98 4.88
N GLY A 92 -0.52 14.62 3.60
CA GLY A 92 0.06 13.40 3.02
C GLY A 92 1.58 13.48 2.80
N GLY A 93 2.19 14.63 3.07
CA GLY A 93 3.63 14.84 2.98
C GLY A 93 4.13 14.94 1.53
N PRO A 94 5.45 14.86 1.31
CA PRO A 94 6.01 14.98 -0.02
C PRO A 94 5.62 13.82 -0.92
N VAL A 95 5.56 14.10 -2.21
CA VAL A 95 5.50 13.09 -3.27
C VAL A 95 6.82 12.30 -3.29
N PRO A 96 6.79 10.97 -3.56
CA PRO A 96 8.00 10.17 -3.67
C PRO A 96 9.01 10.76 -4.68
N ALA A 97 10.30 10.57 -4.41
CA ALA A 97 11.33 11.04 -5.33
C ALA A 97 11.32 10.21 -6.63
N GLY A 98 11.65 10.86 -7.76
CA GLY A 98 11.77 10.17 -9.05
C GLY A 98 10.46 9.96 -9.80
N MET A 99 9.34 10.47 -9.28
CA MET A 99 8.05 10.44 -9.98
C MET A 99 8.13 11.19 -11.31
N THR A 100 7.50 10.62 -12.34
CA THR A 100 7.37 11.24 -13.66
C THR A 100 6.04 11.98 -13.75
N GLU A 101 6.07 13.29 -14.01
CA GLU A 101 4.85 14.07 -14.26
C GLU A 101 4.11 13.54 -15.49
N ALA A 102 2.78 13.48 -15.41
CA ALA A 102 1.94 13.13 -16.55
C ALA A 102 2.04 14.22 -17.63
N THR A 103 2.29 13.84 -18.88
CA THR A 103 2.49 14.82 -19.98
C THR A 103 1.19 15.50 -20.43
N ASP A 104 0.07 14.77 -20.41
CA ASP A 104 -1.26 15.27 -20.80
C ASP A 104 -2.34 14.63 -19.92
N PRO A 105 -2.36 14.93 -18.60
CA PRO A 105 -3.37 14.38 -17.71
C PRO A 105 -4.75 14.90 -18.07
N LYS A 106 -5.79 14.06 -17.96
CA LYS A 106 -7.19 14.47 -18.16
C LYS A 106 -7.59 15.63 -17.24
N TYR A 107 -7.03 15.66 -16.02
CA TYR A 107 -7.22 16.73 -15.05
C TYR A 107 -5.86 17.39 -14.70
N PRO A 108 -5.44 18.45 -15.41
CA PRO A 108 -4.21 19.17 -15.10
C PRO A 108 -4.16 19.73 -13.67
N VAL A 109 -2.94 19.92 -13.15
CA VAL A 109 -2.68 20.59 -11.86
C VAL A 109 -3.36 21.96 -11.81
N GLY A 110 -4.01 22.24 -10.69
CA GLY A 110 -4.80 23.44 -10.45
C GLY A 110 -6.29 23.31 -10.82
N ASN A 111 -6.72 22.23 -11.48
CA ASN A 111 -8.14 22.00 -11.71
C ASN A 111 -8.87 21.61 -10.42
N GLU A 112 -10.12 22.07 -10.33
CA GLU A 112 -11.10 21.55 -9.38
C GLU A 112 -11.82 20.34 -9.96
N VAL A 113 -12.05 19.34 -9.12
CA VAL A 113 -12.69 18.07 -9.46
C VAL A 113 -13.62 17.60 -8.34
N THR A 114 -14.42 16.57 -8.61
CA THR A 114 -15.22 15.86 -7.62
C THR A 114 -14.66 14.46 -7.42
N LEU A 115 -14.32 14.09 -6.19
CA LEU A 115 -13.86 12.74 -5.86
C LEU A 115 -15.04 11.76 -5.91
N SER A 116 -14.84 10.59 -6.54
CA SER A 116 -15.83 9.51 -6.62
C SER A 116 -15.34 8.21 -6.00
N THR A 117 -14.52 8.33 -4.95
CA THR A 117 -13.98 7.23 -4.16
C THR A 117 -14.13 7.51 -2.66
N ASP A 118 -14.03 6.47 -1.86
CA ASP A 118 -14.26 6.43 -0.41
C ASP A 118 -13.11 5.76 0.35
N HIS A 119 -11.86 5.93 -0.12
CA HIS A 119 -10.68 5.36 0.58
C HIS A 119 -10.59 5.80 2.04
N MET A 120 -11.04 7.02 2.33
CA MET A 120 -11.25 7.55 3.67
C MET A 120 -12.63 8.21 3.76
N GLU A 121 -13.17 8.26 4.98
CA GLU A 121 -14.44 8.92 5.25
C GLU A 121 -14.41 10.38 4.76
N GLY A 122 -15.49 10.79 4.11
CA GLY A 122 -15.65 12.15 3.59
C GLY A 122 -15.05 12.41 2.22
N MET A 123 -14.41 11.44 1.56
CA MET A 123 -13.92 11.62 0.19
C MET A 123 -15.05 11.59 -0.85
N GLN A 124 -16.03 10.69 -0.71
CA GLN A 124 -17.07 10.51 -1.73
C GLN A 124 -17.88 11.80 -1.95
N GLY A 125 -17.81 12.34 -3.17
CA GLY A 125 -18.48 13.58 -3.55
C GLY A 125 -17.78 14.87 -3.08
N ALA A 126 -16.63 14.77 -2.41
CA ALA A 126 -15.87 15.95 -2.00
C ALA A 126 -15.31 16.71 -3.21
N LYS A 127 -15.29 18.04 -3.10
CA LYS A 127 -14.55 18.89 -4.04
C LYS A 127 -13.07 18.83 -3.69
N ALA A 128 -12.23 18.68 -4.70
CA ALA A 128 -10.79 18.60 -4.55
C ALA A 128 -10.07 19.45 -5.61
N THR A 129 -8.87 19.91 -5.29
CA THR A 129 -7.95 20.55 -6.23
C THR A 129 -6.82 19.59 -6.57
N ILE A 130 -6.52 19.41 -7.86
CA ILE A 130 -5.36 18.64 -8.29
C ILE A 130 -4.08 19.41 -7.95
N VAL A 131 -3.22 18.86 -7.10
CA VAL A 131 -1.91 19.46 -6.74
C VAL A 131 -0.72 18.68 -7.31
N GLY A 132 -0.96 17.50 -7.90
CA GLY A 132 0.02 16.75 -8.67
C GLY A 132 -0.66 15.72 -9.59
N ALA A 133 -0.02 15.41 -10.72
CA ALA A 133 -0.49 14.43 -11.69
C ALA A 133 0.71 13.67 -12.27
N TYR A 134 0.72 12.34 -12.13
CA TYR A 134 1.91 11.52 -12.42
C TYR A 134 1.58 10.29 -13.25
N ALA A 135 2.54 9.90 -14.09
CA ALA A 135 2.52 8.67 -14.85
C ALA A 135 3.44 7.65 -14.17
N THR A 136 2.84 6.61 -13.58
CA THR A 136 3.53 5.51 -12.89
C THR A 136 2.62 4.28 -12.89
N TYR A 137 3.08 3.17 -12.32
CA TYR A 137 2.23 2.04 -11.98
C TYR A 137 1.66 2.21 -10.58
N VAL A 138 0.36 1.97 -10.45
CA VAL A 138 -0.41 2.18 -9.22
C VAL A 138 -0.95 0.83 -8.75
N TYR A 139 -0.83 0.58 -7.45
CA TYR A 139 -1.12 -0.72 -6.85
C TYR A 139 -2.07 -0.58 -5.68
N ALA A 140 -3.08 -1.44 -5.65
CA ALA A 140 -3.78 -1.75 -4.42
C ALA A 140 -3.02 -2.90 -3.73
N ILE A 141 -2.91 -2.86 -2.40
CA ILE A 141 -2.12 -3.82 -1.64
C ILE A 141 -2.86 -4.40 -0.44
N ASP A 142 -2.55 -5.65 -0.12
CA ASP A 142 -2.89 -6.30 1.13
C ASP A 142 -1.64 -6.31 2.03
N TYR A 143 -1.72 -5.80 3.26
CA TYR A 143 -0.59 -5.78 4.18
C TYR A 143 -1.02 -5.95 5.64
N THR A 144 -0.06 -6.27 6.51
CA THR A 144 -0.26 -6.23 7.97
C THR A 144 0.63 -5.12 8.52
N PRO A 145 0.08 -4.17 9.31
CA PRO A 145 0.88 -3.06 9.83
C PRO A 145 2.08 -3.55 10.64
N THR A 146 3.23 -2.90 10.49
CA THR A 146 4.47 -3.22 11.21
C THR A 146 4.38 -2.98 12.71
N THR A 147 3.42 -2.13 13.12
CA THR A 147 3.03 -1.88 14.51
C THR A 147 2.13 -2.96 15.10
N GLY A 148 1.73 -3.96 14.29
CA GLY A 148 0.77 -5.01 14.65
C GLY A 148 -0.69 -4.60 14.36
N GLY A 149 -1.63 -5.51 14.63
CA GLY A 149 -3.06 -5.31 14.38
C GLY A 149 -3.62 -6.19 13.26
N ASP A 150 -4.84 -5.89 12.84
CA ASP A 150 -5.52 -6.64 11.80
C ASP A 150 -4.94 -6.35 10.41
N PRO A 151 -4.91 -7.34 9.49
CA PRO A 151 -4.51 -7.10 8.12
C PRO A 151 -5.41 -6.08 7.41
N VAL A 152 -4.80 -5.12 6.72
CA VAL A 152 -5.49 -4.18 5.83
C VAL A 152 -5.54 -4.80 4.44
N ARG A 153 -6.74 -4.83 3.86
CA ARG A 153 -6.99 -5.44 2.54
C ARG A 153 -7.38 -4.38 1.54
N ASP A 154 -6.93 -4.57 0.30
CA ASP A 154 -7.22 -3.69 -0.83
C ASP A 154 -6.95 -2.21 -0.53
N HIS A 155 -5.83 -1.94 0.18
CA HIS A 155 -5.42 -0.57 0.48
C HIS A 155 -5.06 0.14 -0.82
N ARG A 156 -5.80 1.21 -1.11
CA ARG A 156 -5.63 2.07 -2.29
C ARG A 156 -5.08 3.42 -1.84
N TRP A 157 -3.95 3.89 -2.37
CA TRP A 157 -3.05 3.24 -3.32
C TRP A 157 -1.61 3.41 -2.86
N VAL A 158 -0.70 2.61 -3.44
CA VAL A 158 0.74 2.91 -3.44
C VAL A 158 1.23 2.94 -4.89
N VAL A 159 2.31 3.67 -5.16
CA VAL A 159 2.91 3.76 -6.50
C VAL A 159 4.23 2.99 -6.60
N GLN A 160 4.71 2.74 -7.84
CA GLN A 160 5.97 2.03 -8.11
C GLN A 160 7.15 2.57 -7.26
N GLU A 161 7.26 3.88 -7.15
CA GLU A 161 8.33 4.60 -6.43
C GLU A 161 8.26 4.42 -4.91
N GLU A 162 7.13 3.94 -4.38
CA GLU A 162 6.92 3.63 -2.97
C GLU A 162 7.16 2.14 -2.65
N ILE A 163 7.61 1.33 -3.62
CA ILE A 163 7.92 -0.08 -3.43
C ILE A 163 9.44 -0.27 -3.46
N ALA A 164 9.98 -0.91 -2.42
CA ALA A 164 11.41 -1.17 -2.29
C ALA A 164 11.92 -2.05 -3.44
N ASP A 165 13.02 -1.62 -4.06
CA ASP A 165 13.73 -2.35 -5.12
C ASP A 165 12.86 -2.77 -6.33
N ALA A 166 11.75 -2.08 -6.58
CA ALA A 166 10.78 -2.45 -7.63
C ALA A 166 11.30 -2.25 -9.07
N GLY A 167 12.32 -1.40 -9.26
CA GLY A 167 12.77 -1.00 -10.59
C GLY A 167 11.69 -0.27 -11.37
N SER A 168 11.69 -0.39 -12.70
CA SER A 168 10.75 0.32 -13.58
C SER A 168 9.72 -0.58 -14.25
N GLU A 169 9.77 -1.90 -14.03
CA GLU A 169 8.82 -2.84 -14.62
C GLU A 169 7.58 -2.95 -13.74
N ARG A 170 6.40 -3.07 -14.38
CA ARG A 170 5.14 -3.26 -13.69
C ARG A 170 5.17 -4.57 -12.91
N LEU A 171 4.78 -4.50 -11.64
CA LEU A 171 4.63 -5.67 -10.79
C LEU A 171 3.34 -6.40 -11.13
N ALA A 172 3.39 -7.73 -11.11
CA ALA A 172 2.21 -8.56 -11.36
C ALA A 172 1.29 -8.59 -10.12
N ASP A 173 -0.02 -8.70 -10.37
CA ASP A 173 -0.98 -9.00 -9.31
C ASP A 173 -0.58 -10.32 -8.60
N GLY A 174 -0.65 -10.32 -7.27
CA GLY A 174 -0.17 -11.41 -6.41
C GLY A 174 1.33 -11.36 -6.08
N ALA A 175 2.10 -10.41 -6.60
CA ALA A 175 3.50 -10.24 -6.22
C ALA A 175 3.65 -9.85 -4.74
N SER A 176 4.59 -10.46 -4.04
CA SER A 176 5.02 -10.03 -2.70
C SER A 176 6.04 -8.92 -2.79
N VAL A 177 5.86 -7.87 -2.00
CA VAL A 177 6.65 -6.63 -2.05
C VAL A 177 6.94 -6.10 -0.65
N THR A 178 7.89 -5.18 -0.55
CA THR A 178 8.10 -4.34 0.65
C THR A 178 7.74 -2.91 0.31
N VAL A 179 6.90 -2.28 1.13
CA VAL A 179 6.36 -0.95 0.89
C VAL A 179 7.12 0.06 1.76
N ASN A 180 7.54 1.18 1.15
CA ASN A 180 8.22 2.31 1.79
C ASN A 180 7.30 3.55 1.92
N ALA A 181 6.02 3.41 1.59
CA ALA A 181 5.01 4.43 1.84
C ALA A 181 4.70 4.51 3.35
N ASP A 182 4.46 5.73 3.82
CA ASP A 182 4.05 6.02 5.21
C ASP A 182 2.73 6.82 5.21
N HIS A 183 1.74 6.36 4.43
CA HIS A 183 0.44 7.05 4.32
C HIS A 183 -0.37 6.92 5.62
N VAL A 184 -0.17 5.82 6.33
CA VAL A 184 -0.74 5.51 7.65
C VAL A 184 0.31 4.82 8.51
N GLU A 185 0.21 5.02 9.82
CA GLU A 185 1.13 4.43 10.78
C GLU A 185 1.24 2.91 10.61
N GLY A 186 2.47 2.42 10.49
CA GLY A 186 2.76 0.99 10.35
C GLY A 186 2.77 0.47 8.90
N MET A 187 2.63 1.33 7.89
CA MET A 187 2.79 0.93 6.50
C MET A 187 4.26 0.78 6.09
N ASP A 188 5.11 1.71 6.51
CA ASP A 188 6.53 1.76 6.10
C ASP A 188 7.30 0.51 6.55
N GLY A 189 8.12 -0.01 5.63
CA GLY A 189 8.88 -1.25 5.76
C GLY A 189 8.01 -2.52 5.78
N GLY A 190 6.69 -2.41 5.62
CA GLY A 190 5.75 -3.52 5.68
C GLY A 190 5.83 -4.47 4.49
N ALA A 191 5.72 -5.77 4.74
CA ALA A 191 5.51 -6.75 3.70
C ALA A 191 4.06 -6.68 3.21
N ALA A 192 3.87 -6.63 1.89
CA ALA A 192 2.55 -6.55 1.27
C ALA A 192 2.44 -7.50 0.06
N THR A 193 1.21 -7.71 -0.38
CA THR A 193 0.90 -8.40 -1.65
C THR A 193 0.12 -7.46 -2.55
N VAL A 194 0.51 -7.35 -3.82
CA VAL A 194 -0.25 -6.58 -4.82
C VAL A 194 -1.61 -7.26 -5.05
N SER A 195 -2.71 -6.61 -4.67
CA SER A 195 -4.07 -7.14 -4.90
C SER A 195 -4.52 -6.90 -6.34
N SER A 196 -4.25 -5.70 -6.85
CA SER A 196 -4.51 -5.29 -8.23
C SER A 196 -3.59 -4.14 -8.65
N SER A 197 -3.50 -3.90 -9.96
CA SER A 197 -2.67 -2.84 -10.53
C SER A 197 -3.39 -2.09 -11.65
N THR A 198 -3.06 -0.80 -11.80
CA THR A 198 -3.48 0.05 -12.92
C THR A 198 -2.30 0.93 -13.39
N ASP A 199 -2.39 1.43 -14.61
CA ASP A 199 -1.44 2.39 -15.22
C ASP A 199 -2.13 3.71 -15.61
N GLU A 200 -3.30 3.96 -15.02
CA GLU A 200 -3.95 5.27 -15.08
C GLU A 200 -3.08 6.37 -14.47
N THR A 201 -3.29 7.61 -14.94
CA THR A 201 -2.73 8.78 -14.27
C THR A 201 -3.15 8.77 -12.80
N VAL A 202 -2.17 8.93 -11.92
CA VAL A 202 -2.38 9.05 -10.48
C VAL A 202 -2.23 10.50 -10.05
N TYR A 203 -3.11 10.94 -9.17
CA TYR A 203 -3.19 12.33 -8.74
C TYR A 203 -2.94 12.47 -7.25
N VAL A 204 -2.39 13.63 -6.90
CA VAL A 204 -2.31 14.14 -5.54
C VAL A 204 -3.32 15.26 -5.43
N VAL A 205 -4.13 15.27 -4.37
CA VAL A 205 -5.24 16.21 -4.23
C VAL A 205 -5.26 16.91 -2.88
N ASP A 206 -5.68 18.18 -2.90
CA ASP A 206 -6.11 18.91 -1.71
C ASP A 206 -7.65 18.88 -1.66
N TYR A 207 -8.25 18.54 -0.52
CA TYR A 207 -9.70 18.54 -0.36
C TYR A 207 -10.13 18.90 1.06
N GLU A 208 -11.42 19.15 1.27
CA GLU A 208 -11.98 19.39 2.60
C GLU A 208 -12.96 18.26 2.96
N ALA A 209 -12.82 17.71 4.17
CA ALA A 209 -13.74 16.72 4.73
C ALA A 209 -13.96 17.01 6.22
N GLY A 210 -15.22 16.98 6.66
CA GLY A 210 -15.57 17.22 8.07
C GLY A 210 -15.12 18.59 8.61
N GLY A 211 -14.99 19.60 7.75
CA GLY A 211 -14.49 20.94 8.12
C GLY A 211 -12.96 21.02 8.30
N MET A 212 -12.24 19.95 7.97
CA MET A 212 -10.78 19.90 7.98
C MET A 212 -10.24 19.89 6.54
N LYS A 213 -9.21 20.68 6.30
CA LYS A 213 -8.47 20.65 5.03
C LYS A 213 -7.46 19.50 5.07
N MET A 214 -7.56 18.62 4.09
CA MET A 214 -6.60 17.56 3.80
C MET A 214 -5.71 18.02 2.66
N THR A 215 -4.39 18.04 2.88
CA THR A 215 -3.40 18.51 1.89
C THR A 215 -2.53 17.38 1.38
N ASN A 216 -2.13 17.45 0.11
CA ASN A 216 -1.26 16.47 -0.53
C ASN A 216 -1.77 15.03 -0.37
N HIS A 217 -3.08 14.81 -0.39
CA HIS A 217 -3.63 13.48 -0.22
C HIS A 217 -3.19 12.58 -1.38
N LYS A 218 -2.55 11.48 -1.01
CA LYS A 218 -2.04 10.41 -1.87
C LYS A 218 -2.89 9.17 -1.60
N TRP A 219 -3.46 8.52 -2.59
CA TRP A 219 -3.52 8.87 -4.00
C TRP A 219 -4.94 8.64 -4.51
N VAL A 220 -5.27 9.24 -5.65
CA VAL A 220 -6.51 8.92 -6.37
C VAL A 220 -6.20 8.72 -7.85
N THR A 221 -6.84 7.74 -8.49
CA THR A 221 -6.64 7.48 -9.92
C THR A 221 -7.59 8.30 -10.80
N GLU A 222 -7.33 8.38 -12.10
CA GLU A 222 -8.18 9.13 -13.04
C GLU A 222 -9.65 8.70 -13.04
N SER A 223 -9.93 7.41 -12.89
CA SER A 223 -11.29 6.87 -12.80
C SER A 223 -12.01 7.19 -11.48
N GLU A 224 -11.28 7.57 -10.43
CA GLU A 224 -11.80 7.96 -9.12
C GLU A 224 -12.10 9.46 -9.02
N ILE A 225 -11.99 10.17 -10.15
CA ILE A 225 -12.18 11.61 -10.27
C ILE A 225 -13.21 11.92 -11.36
N GLN A 226 -14.12 12.83 -11.05
CA GLN A 226 -15.11 13.38 -11.98
C GLN A 226 -14.85 14.87 -12.20
N PRO A 227 -15.29 15.46 -13.34
CA PRO A 227 -15.29 16.91 -13.50
C PRO A 227 -16.01 17.60 -12.32
N ALA A 228 -15.57 18.81 -11.96
CA ALA A 228 -16.29 19.61 -10.99
C ALA A 228 -17.75 19.84 -11.46
N ALA A 229 -18.69 19.74 -10.51
CA ALA A 229 -20.11 20.00 -10.73
C ALA A 229 -20.43 21.50 -10.73
#